data_AF-A0A7V9AUM2-F1
#
_entry.id   AF-A0A7V9AUM2-F1
#
_cell.length_a   1.000
_cell.length_b   1.000
_cell.length_c   1.000
_cell.angle_alpha   90.00
_cell.angle_beta   90.00
_cell.angle_gamma   90.00
#
_symmetry.space_group_name_H-M   'P 1'
#
loop_
_entity.id
_entity.type
_entity.pdbx_description
1 polymer ?
#
loop_
_entity_poly.entity_id
_entity_poly.type
_entity_poly.pdbx_seq_one_letter_code
_entity_poly.pdbx_strand_id
1 'polypeptide(L)'
;FKHVIEPSLVIQRVTAVDQFDRIVSLDGSDYVIGNVTRYTYSLANRIYAKKENSREILNVGLSQSYYTDARAAQYDRSLQSSFDQTTNANRSNFGPVALTARAAPTLGIQGNFRAEYDRQVGAVRTVAASGTFNSSNVLQAEAGWSVRRFIEDLPGFEESLSSHYLNASTTLRTRQNKFGGTYSFNYDLKRDSFLQRRYMAFYNAQCCGVSMEWQTFNLQGSYAGFGIQQDRRFNISVTLAGIGAVPNFFGALSGQQDRR
;
A
#
# COMPACT_ATOMS: atom_id res chain seq x y z
N PHE A 1 -14.75 -1.61 28.14
CA PHE A 1 -13.55 -1.21 27.37
C PHE A 1 -12.62 -0.38 28.24
N LYS A 2 -11.34 -0.22 27.86
CA LYS A 2 -10.38 0.71 28.49
C LYS A 2 -9.80 1.59 27.39
N HIS A 3 -9.70 2.88 27.63
CA HIS A 3 -9.12 3.85 26.71
C HIS A 3 -7.80 4.32 27.31
N VAL A 4 -6.75 4.44 26.49
CA VAL A 4 -5.43 4.94 26.88
C VAL A 4 -5.06 6.05 25.91
N ILE A 5 -4.68 7.20 26.43
CA ILE A 5 -4.23 8.36 25.65
C ILE A 5 -2.74 8.52 25.94
N GLU A 6 -1.92 8.45 24.89
CA GLU A 6 -0.45 8.42 24.95
C GLU A 6 0.10 9.60 24.13
N PRO A 7 0.30 10.78 24.74
CA PRO A 7 1.03 11.86 24.11
C PRO A 7 2.54 11.55 24.10
N SER A 8 3.23 11.98 23.06
CA SER A 8 4.69 11.87 22.96
C SER A 8 5.29 13.04 22.19
N LEU A 9 6.52 13.38 22.57
CA LEU A 9 7.37 14.36 21.90
C LEU A 9 8.74 13.69 21.66
N VAL A 10 9.17 13.69 20.41
CA VAL A 10 10.50 13.22 20.01
C VAL A 10 11.28 14.40 19.45
N ILE A 11 12.49 14.62 19.96
CA ILE A 11 13.39 15.68 19.47
C ILE A 11 14.60 15.00 18.86
N GLN A 12 14.91 15.36 17.61
CA GLN A 12 16.07 14.85 16.90
C GLN A 12 16.87 16.01 16.31
N ARG A 13 18.19 16.00 16.53
CA ARG A 13 19.12 16.95 15.92
C ARG A 13 19.98 16.23 14.89
N VAL A 14 20.02 16.76 13.67
CA VAL A 14 20.98 16.39 12.64
C VAL A 14 22.04 17.48 12.61
N THR A 15 23.31 17.10 12.81
CA THR A 15 24.45 18.03 12.77
C THR A 15 24.67 18.57 11.37
N ALA A 16 25.49 19.62 11.24
CA ALA A 16 25.84 20.15 9.93
C ALA A 16 26.50 19.07 9.05
N VAL A 17 26.21 19.14 7.75
CA VAL A 17 26.89 18.35 6.72
C VAL A 17 27.61 19.37 5.85
N ASP A 18 28.94 19.33 5.87
CA ASP A 18 29.74 20.22 5.05
C ASP A 18 29.58 19.82 3.58
N GLN A 19 29.46 20.81 2.69
CA GLN A 19 29.37 20.62 1.24
C GLN A 19 28.16 19.80 0.74
N PHE A 20 27.01 19.87 1.42
CA PHE A 20 25.76 19.22 1.00
C PHE A 20 25.45 19.44 -0.50
N ASP A 21 25.62 20.67 -1.00
CA ASP A 21 25.35 21.03 -2.41
C ASP A 21 26.33 20.41 -3.43
N ARG A 22 27.38 19.72 -2.97
CA ARG A 22 28.36 19.01 -3.82
C ARG A 22 28.17 17.49 -3.81
N ILE A 23 27.26 16.98 -2.98
CA ILE A 23 26.95 15.57 -2.93
C ILE A 23 26.02 15.27 -4.11
N VAL A 24 26.46 14.37 -4.99
CA VAL A 24 25.60 13.87 -6.05
C VAL A 24 24.51 13.03 -5.39
N SER A 25 23.25 13.44 -5.53
CA SER A 25 22.13 12.70 -4.97
C SER A 25 21.85 11.44 -5.78
N LEU A 26 22.23 10.29 -5.22
CA LEU A 26 22.02 8.97 -5.81
C LEU A 26 20.91 8.21 -5.08
N ASP A 27 20.78 8.41 -3.77
CA ASP A 27 19.78 7.72 -2.96
C ASP A 27 19.15 8.62 -1.87
N GLY A 28 18.23 8.02 -1.10
CA GLY A 28 17.48 8.74 -0.07
C GLY A 28 18.35 9.33 1.06
N SER A 29 19.57 8.85 1.28
CA SER A 29 20.49 9.35 2.31
C SER A 29 21.18 10.65 1.89
N ASP A 30 21.27 10.90 0.59
CA ASP A 30 21.85 12.13 0.04
C ASP A 30 20.94 13.35 0.17
N TYR A 31 19.66 13.14 0.56
CA TYR A 31 18.69 14.23 0.80
C TYR A 31 18.61 14.66 2.28
N VAL A 32 19.58 14.27 3.11
CA VAL A 32 19.61 14.64 4.54
C VAL A 32 20.17 16.04 4.72
N ILE A 33 19.28 17.00 4.98
CA ILE A 33 19.68 18.38 5.27
C ILE A 33 20.28 18.46 6.68
N GLY A 34 21.57 18.81 6.74
CA GLY A 34 22.29 19.02 7.98
C GLY A 34 21.89 20.31 8.70
N ASN A 35 22.31 20.43 9.96
CA ASN A 35 22.06 21.60 10.84
C ASN A 35 20.57 21.80 11.19
N VAL A 36 19.78 20.73 11.21
CA VAL A 36 18.33 20.79 11.45
C VAL A 36 17.92 20.08 12.73
N THR A 37 17.05 20.72 13.49
CA THR A 37 16.34 20.08 14.62
C THR A 37 14.91 19.77 14.19
N ARG A 38 14.50 18.52 14.40
CA ARG A 38 13.13 18.04 14.20
C ARG A 38 12.46 17.80 15.55
N TYR A 39 11.24 18.32 15.68
CA TYR A 39 10.34 18.08 16.80
C TYR A 39 9.13 17.33 16.28
N THR A 40 8.94 16.08 16.70
CA THR A 40 7.79 15.26 16.30
C THR A 40 6.84 15.14 17.48
N TYR A 41 5.66 15.72 17.32
CA TYR A 41 4.56 15.62 18.27
C TYR A 41 3.66 14.47 17.84
N SER A 42 3.25 13.62 18.76
CA SER A 42 2.33 12.52 18.45
C SER A 42 1.35 12.27 19.59
N LEU A 43 0.14 11.87 19.22
CA LEU A 43 -0.92 11.50 20.14
C LEU A 43 -1.52 10.18 19.68
N ALA A 44 -1.40 9.13 20.50
CA ALA A 44 -2.07 7.86 20.24
C ALA A 44 -3.25 7.68 21.21
N ASN A 45 -4.38 7.20 20.69
CA ASN A 45 -5.50 6.73 21.48
C ASN A 45 -5.75 5.26 21.20
N ARG A 46 -5.63 4.44 22.25
CA ARG A 46 -5.78 2.98 22.17
C ARG A 46 -7.01 2.55 22.94
N ILE A 47 -7.83 1.71 22.32
CA ILE A 47 -9.03 1.11 22.91
C ILE A 47 -8.80 -0.38 23.09
N TYR A 48 -8.96 -0.84 24.33
CA TYR A 48 -8.82 -2.23 24.72
C TYR A 48 -10.18 -2.84 25.06
N ALA A 49 -10.45 -4.02 24.51
CA ALA A 49 -11.54 -4.88 24.94
C ALA A 49 -11.09 -5.69 26.16
N LYS A 50 -11.88 -5.64 27.24
CA LYS A 50 -11.67 -6.43 28.44
C LYS A 50 -12.24 -7.84 28.18
N LYS A 51 -11.38 -8.76 27.76
CA LYS A 51 -11.64 -10.22 27.72
C LYS A 51 -10.74 -10.90 28.76
N GLU A 52 -10.74 -12.23 28.84
CA GLU A 52 -9.80 -12.98 29.71
C GLU A 52 -8.36 -12.47 29.56
N ASN A 53 -7.94 -12.24 28.31
CA ASN A 53 -6.77 -11.43 27.98
C ASN A 53 -7.21 -10.09 27.39
N SER A 54 -6.79 -8.99 28.01
CA SER A 54 -7.01 -7.65 27.46
C SER A 54 -6.38 -7.53 26.08
N ARG A 55 -7.15 -7.12 25.08
CA ARG A 55 -6.65 -6.95 23.71
C ARG A 55 -6.98 -5.59 23.14
N GLU A 56 -6.05 -5.02 22.39
CA GLU A 56 -6.26 -3.81 21.62
C GLU A 56 -7.21 -4.11 20.45
N ILE A 57 -8.23 -3.28 20.27
CA ILE A 57 -9.20 -3.41 19.17
C ILE A 57 -9.23 -2.20 18.25
N LEU A 58 -8.72 -1.06 18.71
CA LEU A 58 -8.55 0.15 17.91
C LEU A 58 -7.36 0.94 18.46
N ASN A 59 -6.53 1.45 17.55
CA ASN A 59 -5.47 2.40 17.85
C ASN A 59 -5.52 3.50 16.79
N VAL A 60 -5.68 4.74 17.23
CA VAL A 60 -5.69 5.93 16.38
C VAL A 60 -4.51 6.79 16.78
N GLY A 61 -3.60 7.05 15.85
CA GLY A 61 -2.43 7.89 16.04
C GLY A 61 -2.47 9.13 15.15
N LEU A 62 -2.22 10.29 15.74
CA LEU A 62 -1.95 11.53 15.04
C LEU A 62 -0.49 11.91 15.26
N SER A 63 0.22 12.32 14.22
CA SER A 63 1.60 12.78 14.34
C SER A 63 1.89 13.95 13.39
N GLN A 64 2.69 14.90 13.85
CA GLN A 64 3.18 16.01 13.03
C GLN A 64 4.61 16.35 13.42
N SER A 65 5.45 16.64 12.41
CA SER A 65 6.82 17.09 12.60
C SER A 65 6.95 18.58 12.34
N TYR A 66 7.75 19.26 13.16
CA TYR A 66 8.25 20.61 12.95
C TYR A 66 9.77 20.57 12.75
N TYR A 67 10.26 21.35 11.81
CA TYR A 67 11.66 21.44 11.42
C TYR A 67 12.16 22.86 11.63
N THR A 68 13.37 23.03 12.15
CA THR A 68 14.00 24.36 12.24
C THR A 68 14.37 24.95 10.88
N ASP A 69 14.44 24.11 9.84
CA ASP A 69 14.67 24.50 8.45
C ASP A 69 13.59 23.88 7.57
N ALA A 70 12.81 24.72 6.87
CA ALA A 70 11.71 24.30 6.00
C ALA A 70 12.15 23.36 4.87
N ARG A 71 13.40 23.45 4.42
CA ARG A 71 13.94 22.57 3.37
C ARG A 71 13.92 21.12 3.83
N ALA A 72 14.17 20.85 5.11
CA ALA A 72 14.16 19.50 5.66
C ALA A 72 12.76 18.88 5.77
N ALA A 73 11.72 19.72 5.82
CA ALA A 73 10.34 19.25 5.80
C ALA A 73 9.93 18.65 4.44
N GLN A 74 10.75 18.82 3.38
CA GLN A 74 10.51 18.25 2.07
C GLN A 74 10.85 16.75 2.03
N TYR A 75 11.85 16.29 2.78
CA TYR A 75 12.42 14.94 2.70
C TYR A 75 12.06 14.03 3.89
N ASP A 76 10.89 14.23 4.51
CA ASP A 76 10.48 13.45 5.68
C ASP A 76 10.07 12.01 5.32
N ARG A 77 10.97 11.04 5.58
CA ARG A 77 10.73 9.60 5.38
C ARG A 77 9.52 9.03 6.12
N SER A 78 8.99 9.71 7.13
CA SER A 78 7.81 9.24 7.85
C SER A 78 6.50 9.46 7.08
N LEU A 79 6.56 10.21 5.98
CA LEU A 79 5.43 10.58 5.13
C LEU A 79 5.52 9.88 3.77
N GLN A 80 4.37 9.44 3.26
CA GLN A 80 4.28 8.79 1.97
C GLN A 80 4.49 9.78 0.82
N SER A 81 4.13 11.05 1.03
CA SER A 81 4.22 12.09 0.00
C SER A 81 5.54 12.88 -0.04
N SER A 82 6.58 12.48 0.70
CA SER A 82 7.79 13.29 0.91
C SER A 82 8.92 13.07 -0.09
N PHE A 83 8.67 12.39 -1.22
CA PHE A 83 9.71 12.14 -2.24
C PHE A 83 9.24 12.40 -3.67
N ASP A 84 8.09 13.05 -3.85
CA ASP A 84 7.70 13.53 -5.18
C ASP A 84 8.63 14.70 -5.54
N GLN A 85 9.51 14.48 -6.54
CA GLN A 85 10.71 15.25 -6.89
C GLN A 85 10.48 16.71 -7.35
N THR A 86 9.40 17.37 -6.94
CA THR A 86 9.23 18.80 -7.17
C THR A 86 9.82 19.57 -5.98
N THR A 87 11.06 20.03 -6.18
CA THR A 87 11.69 21.07 -5.37
C THR A 87 10.68 22.20 -5.12
N ASN A 88 10.39 22.53 -3.86
CA ASN A 88 9.51 23.60 -3.36
C ASN A 88 8.13 23.22 -2.78
N ALA A 89 7.78 21.94 -2.61
CA ALA A 89 6.45 21.56 -2.10
C ALA A 89 6.13 22.04 -0.67
N ASN A 90 7.14 22.26 0.18
CA ASN A 90 6.90 22.72 1.55
C ASN A 90 7.64 24.03 1.81
N ARG A 91 6.89 25.14 1.90
CA ARG A 91 7.39 26.44 2.37
C ARG A 91 7.27 26.59 3.88
N SER A 92 6.81 25.54 4.58
CA SER A 92 6.65 25.54 6.03
C SER A 92 7.77 24.82 6.75
N ASN A 93 7.99 25.24 7.99
CA ASN A 93 8.66 24.45 8.99
C ASN A 93 7.79 23.28 9.50
N PHE A 94 6.48 23.28 9.25
CA PHE A 94 5.59 22.19 9.64
C PHE A 94 5.40 21.17 8.50
N GLY A 95 5.58 19.89 8.80
CA GLY A 95 5.12 18.81 7.94
C GLY A 95 3.58 18.66 7.98
N PRO A 96 2.98 17.92 7.03
CA PRO A 96 1.59 17.53 7.12
C PRO A 96 1.31 16.71 8.38
N VAL A 97 0.06 16.73 8.81
CA VAL A 97 -0.44 15.90 9.90
C VAL A 97 -0.72 14.52 9.34
N ALA A 98 -0.01 13.51 9.84
CA ALA A 98 -0.27 12.11 9.53
C ALA A 98 -1.26 11.54 10.53
N LEU A 99 -2.36 10.98 10.02
CA LEU A 99 -3.33 10.20 10.75
C LEU A 99 -3.13 8.73 10.39
N THR A 100 -3.04 7.87 11.41
CA THR A 100 -3.03 6.42 11.24
C THR A 100 -4.07 5.81 12.15
N ALA A 101 -4.79 4.80 11.67
CA ALA A 101 -5.68 4.02 12.50
C ALA A 101 -5.51 2.53 12.18
N ARG A 102 -5.50 1.70 13.22
CA ARG A 102 -5.49 0.25 13.11
C ARG A 102 -6.64 -0.31 13.93
N ALA A 103 -7.47 -1.14 13.33
CA ALA A 103 -8.62 -1.75 13.97
C ALA A 103 -8.51 -3.28 13.89
N ALA A 104 -8.78 -3.96 15.00
CA ALA A 104 -8.84 -5.41 15.08
C ALA A 104 -10.04 -5.86 15.92
N PRO A 105 -11.29 -5.61 15.48
CA PRO A 105 -12.51 -5.80 16.27
C PRO A 105 -12.83 -7.26 16.59
N THR A 106 -12.29 -8.22 15.82
CA THR A 106 -12.30 -9.67 16.14
C THR A 106 -10.90 -10.29 15.92
N LEU A 107 -10.75 -11.62 16.04
CA LEU A 107 -9.50 -12.31 15.66
C LEU A 107 -9.39 -12.51 14.13
N GLY A 108 -10.53 -12.50 13.43
CA GLY A 108 -10.60 -12.69 11.99
C GLY A 108 -10.60 -11.40 11.18
N ILE A 109 -10.75 -10.24 11.82
CA ILE A 109 -10.87 -8.95 11.14
C ILE A 109 -9.75 -8.03 11.56
N GLN A 110 -9.01 -7.50 10.60
CA GLN A 110 -8.02 -6.44 10.78
C GLN A 110 -8.23 -5.35 9.73
N GLY A 111 -7.93 -4.11 10.10
CA GLY A 111 -8.04 -2.96 9.22
C GLY A 111 -6.97 -1.93 9.51
N ASN A 112 -6.47 -1.29 8.47
CA ASN A 112 -5.52 -0.18 8.54
C ASN A 112 -6.08 1.01 7.76
N PHE A 113 -5.83 2.20 8.28
CA PHE A 113 -6.17 3.45 7.64
C PHE A 113 -5.03 4.43 7.83
N ARG A 114 -4.70 5.19 6.79
CA ARG A 114 -3.72 6.26 6.83
C ARG A 114 -4.23 7.45 6.02
N ALA A 115 -4.04 8.66 6.53
CA ALA A 115 -4.28 9.88 5.78
C ALA A 115 -3.22 10.92 6.11
N GLU A 116 -2.91 11.78 5.16
CA GLU A 116 -1.98 12.89 5.33
C GLU A 116 -2.71 14.20 5.02
N TYR A 117 -2.80 15.08 6.02
CA TYR A 117 -3.47 16.37 5.91
C TYR A 117 -2.46 17.51 5.90
N ASP A 118 -2.51 18.32 4.87
CA ASP A 118 -1.70 19.52 4.75
C ASP A 118 -2.45 20.73 5.31
N ARG A 119 -1.86 21.35 6.34
CA ARG A 119 -2.44 22.53 6.97
C ARG A 119 -2.22 23.80 6.15
N GLN A 120 -1.20 23.89 5.31
CA GLN A 120 -0.90 25.10 4.53
C GLN A 120 -1.97 25.36 3.48
N VAL A 121 -2.35 24.32 2.76
CA VAL A 121 -3.37 24.35 1.69
C VAL A 121 -4.73 23.86 2.16
N GLY A 122 -4.85 23.41 3.41
CA GLY A 122 -6.10 22.95 3.99
C GLY A 122 -6.67 21.68 3.35
N ALA A 123 -5.83 20.84 2.75
CA ALA A 123 -6.25 19.71 1.92
C ALA A 123 -5.65 18.37 2.39
N VAL A 124 -6.40 17.29 2.16
CA VAL A 124 -5.89 15.92 2.35
C VAL A 124 -5.07 15.52 1.13
N ARG A 125 -3.80 15.20 1.35
CA ARG A 125 -2.82 14.80 0.34
C ARG A 125 -3.08 13.38 -0.16
N THR A 126 -2.99 12.42 0.76
CA THR A 126 -3.12 10.99 0.49
C THR A 126 -4.06 10.35 1.50
N VAL A 127 -4.81 9.33 1.05
CA VAL A 127 -5.60 8.45 1.92
C VAL A 127 -5.40 7.03 1.46
N ALA A 128 -5.20 6.12 2.40
CA ALA A 128 -5.15 4.69 2.15
C ALA A 128 -5.94 3.95 3.24
N ALA A 129 -6.69 2.93 2.83
CA ALA A 129 -7.41 2.04 3.73
C ALA A 129 -7.21 0.61 3.24
N SER A 130 -7.00 -0.33 4.17
CA SER A 130 -6.96 -1.75 3.84
C SER A 130 -7.59 -2.57 4.95
N GLY A 131 -8.03 -3.76 4.62
CA GLY A 131 -8.62 -4.68 5.58
C GLY A 131 -8.45 -6.12 5.16
N THR A 132 -8.41 -6.99 6.16
CA THR A 132 -8.39 -8.44 5.98
C THR A 132 -9.51 -9.07 6.81
N PHE A 133 -10.09 -10.13 6.25
CA PHE A 133 -11.13 -10.94 6.85
C PHE A 133 -10.74 -12.40 6.71
N ASN A 134 -10.74 -13.13 7.82
CA ASN A 134 -10.40 -14.54 7.88
C ASN A 134 -11.47 -15.27 8.70
N SER A 135 -12.08 -16.30 8.11
CA SER A 135 -13.07 -17.15 8.78
C SER A 135 -12.72 -18.62 8.61
N SER A 136 -12.30 -19.23 9.73
CA SER A 136 -12.20 -20.69 9.94
C SER A 136 -11.62 -21.48 8.76
N ASN A 137 -10.53 -20.97 8.17
CA ASN A 137 -9.84 -21.52 7.00
C ASN A 137 -10.66 -21.63 5.71
N VAL A 138 -11.96 -21.31 5.71
CA VAL A 138 -12.86 -21.41 4.54
C VAL A 138 -12.82 -20.16 3.69
N LEU A 139 -12.83 -18.99 4.32
CA LEU A 139 -12.86 -17.71 3.63
C LEU A 139 -11.72 -16.83 4.12
N GLN A 140 -10.94 -16.33 3.18
CA GLN A 140 -9.94 -15.29 3.39
C GLN A 140 -10.21 -14.20 2.37
N ALA A 141 -10.38 -12.97 2.82
CA ALA A 141 -10.59 -11.83 1.95
C ALA A 141 -9.70 -10.68 2.40
N GLU A 142 -9.18 -9.94 1.44
CA GLU A 142 -8.45 -8.70 1.66
C GLU A 142 -8.89 -7.69 0.62
N ALA A 143 -8.92 -6.43 1.04
CA ALA A 143 -9.19 -5.32 0.15
C ALA A 143 -8.36 -4.12 0.60
N GLY A 144 -7.95 -3.31 -0.37
CA GLY A 144 -7.24 -2.08 -0.16
C GLY A 144 -7.71 -1.02 -1.13
N TRP A 145 -7.62 0.22 -0.68
CA TRP A 145 -8.03 1.39 -1.42
C TRP A 145 -7.03 2.50 -1.12
N SER A 146 -6.62 3.24 -2.14
CA SER A 146 -5.73 4.39 -1.96
C SER A 146 -6.06 5.49 -2.94
N VAL A 147 -5.95 6.73 -2.49
CA VAL A 147 -6.06 7.92 -3.33
C VAL A 147 -4.93 8.88 -3.02
N ARG A 148 -4.34 9.43 -4.07
CA ARG A 148 -3.45 10.58 -4.05
C ARG A 148 -4.13 11.69 -4.83
N ARG A 149 -4.50 12.77 -4.15
CA ARG A 149 -5.34 13.82 -4.75
C ARG A 149 -4.52 14.75 -5.64
N PHE A 150 -5.21 15.40 -6.57
CA PHE A 150 -4.71 16.63 -7.20
C PHE A 150 -4.97 17.80 -6.24
N ILE A 151 -3.99 18.68 -6.05
CA ILE A 151 -4.08 19.88 -5.22
C ILE A 151 -3.36 21.00 -5.97
N GLU A 152 -4.13 21.97 -6.47
CA GLU A 152 -3.66 23.04 -7.36
C GLU A 152 -2.49 23.86 -6.78
N ASP A 153 -2.55 24.20 -5.49
CA ASP A 153 -1.55 25.06 -4.83
C ASP A 153 -0.41 24.30 -4.15
N LEU A 154 -0.29 22.98 -4.37
CA LEU A 154 0.71 22.15 -3.71
C LEU A 154 1.63 21.45 -4.72
N PRO A 155 2.90 21.89 -4.86
CA PRO A 155 3.84 21.24 -5.76
C PRO A 155 3.96 19.75 -5.48
N GLY A 156 4.04 18.96 -6.56
CA GLY A 156 4.05 17.50 -6.50
C GLY A 156 2.66 16.91 -6.54
N PHE A 157 1.60 17.61 -6.14
CA PHE A 157 0.22 17.12 -6.21
C PHE A 157 -0.48 17.52 -7.51
N GLU A 158 0.24 17.43 -8.63
CA GLU A 158 -0.27 17.72 -9.97
C GLU A 158 -1.23 16.63 -10.48
N GLU A 159 -2.08 16.97 -11.46
CA GLU A 159 -3.09 16.05 -11.99
C GLU A 159 -2.43 14.83 -12.66
N SER A 160 -1.29 15.02 -13.30
CA SER A 160 -0.47 13.95 -13.88
C SER A 160 -0.03 12.89 -12.84
N LEU A 161 0.19 13.32 -11.60
CA LEU A 161 0.66 12.51 -10.48
C LEU A 161 -0.47 12.03 -9.56
N SER A 162 -1.72 12.45 -9.78
CA SER A 162 -2.85 11.99 -8.97
C SER A 162 -3.23 10.55 -9.32
N SER A 163 -3.64 9.77 -8.32
CA SER A 163 -3.92 8.34 -8.47
C SER A 163 -5.08 7.88 -7.58
N HIS A 164 -5.78 6.83 -8.00
CA HIS A 164 -6.93 6.29 -7.29
C HIS A 164 -7.03 4.80 -7.60
N TYR A 165 -6.76 3.97 -6.60
CA TYR A 165 -6.63 2.52 -6.78
C TYR A 165 -7.52 1.77 -5.80
N LEU A 166 -8.03 0.63 -6.28
CA LEU A 166 -8.73 -0.36 -5.49
C LEU A 166 -8.12 -1.72 -5.81
N ASN A 167 -7.76 -2.48 -4.79
CA ASN A 167 -7.37 -3.87 -4.94
C ASN A 167 -8.19 -4.75 -4.02
N ALA A 168 -8.45 -5.98 -4.45
CA ALA A 168 -9.08 -6.98 -3.62
C ALA A 168 -8.63 -8.38 -4.00
N SER A 169 -8.63 -9.27 -3.03
CA SER A 169 -8.35 -10.69 -3.20
C SER A 169 -9.24 -11.50 -2.25
N THR A 170 -9.93 -12.48 -2.78
CA THR A 170 -10.80 -13.38 -2.02
C THR A 170 -10.44 -14.82 -2.35
N THR A 171 -10.16 -15.60 -1.31
CA THR A 171 -9.95 -17.03 -1.39
C THR A 171 -11.07 -17.76 -0.65
N LEU A 172 -11.74 -18.65 -1.37
CA LEU A 172 -12.73 -19.55 -0.82
C LEU A 172 -12.21 -20.98 -0.95
N ARG A 173 -12.31 -21.78 0.11
CA ARG A 173 -11.92 -23.19 0.09
C ARG A 173 -12.81 -24.02 1.00
N THR A 174 -12.88 -25.32 0.78
CA THR A 174 -13.53 -26.21 1.75
C THR A 174 -12.77 -26.30 3.06
N ARG A 175 -13.47 -26.72 4.11
CA ARG A 175 -12.85 -27.02 5.41
C ARG A 175 -11.72 -28.06 5.32
N GLN A 176 -11.82 -28.99 4.38
CA GLN A 176 -10.81 -30.02 4.11
C GLN A 176 -9.73 -29.55 3.12
N ASN A 177 -9.81 -28.32 2.62
CA ASN A 177 -8.93 -27.75 1.59
C ASN A 177 -8.86 -28.60 0.30
N LYS A 178 -9.89 -29.41 0.03
CA LYS A 178 -9.97 -30.32 -1.13
C LYS A 178 -10.23 -29.56 -2.43
N PHE A 179 -11.06 -28.52 -2.36
CA PHE A 179 -11.32 -27.62 -3.48
C PHE A 179 -11.36 -26.20 -2.99
N GLY A 180 -10.93 -25.28 -3.85
CA GLY A 180 -11.01 -23.87 -3.57
C GLY A 180 -10.59 -23.04 -4.78
N GLY A 181 -10.64 -21.73 -4.59
CA GLY A 181 -10.20 -20.78 -5.59
C GLY A 181 -9.96 -19.42 -5.00
N THR A 182 -9.21 -18.63 -5.77
CA THR A 182 -8.86 -17.26 -5.44
C THR A 182 -9.26 -16.36 -6.60
N TYR A 183 -9.95 -15.27 -6.31
CA TYR A 183 -10.17 -14.19 -7.25
C TYR A 183 -9.49 -12.93 -6.71
N SER A 184 -8.65 -12.30 -7.52
CA SER A 184 -7.99 -11.05 -7.16
C SER A 184 -7.93 -10.08 -8.32
N PHE A 185 -7.93 -8.79 -8.00
CA PHE A 185 -7.80 -7.74 -9.00
C PHE A 185 -7.12 -6.49 -8.43
N ASN A 186 -6.53 -5.72 -9.33
CA ASN A 186 -6.06 -4.35 -9.12
C ASN A 186 -6.79 -3.45 -10.13
N TYR A 187 -7.45 -2.41 -9.64
CA TYR A 187 -8.30 -1.51 -10.41
C TYR A 187 -7.81 -0.06 -10.27
N ASP A 188 -7.63 0.60 -11.40
CA ASP A 188 -7.42 2.04 -11.49
C ASP A 188 -8.79 2.72 -11.59
N LEU A 189 -9.23 3.31 -10.48
CA LEU A 189 -10.50 4.04 -10.38
C LEU A 189 -10.46 5.36 -11.16
N LYS A 190 -9.28 5.95 -11.38
CA LYS A 190 -9.13 7.21 -12.12
C LYS A 190 -9.29 6.98 -13.62
N ARG A 191 -8.76 5.87 -14.13
CA ARG A 191 -8.79 5.50 -15.56
C ARG A 191 -9.89 4.49 -15.91
N ASP A 192 -10.71 4.13 -14.93
CA ASP A 192 -11.78 3.13 -15.05
C ASP A 192 -11.31 1.83 -15.73
N SER A 193 -10.21 1.25 -15.24
CA SER A 193 -9.61 0.08 -15.88
C SER A 193 -8.97 -0.89 -14.90
N PHE A 194 -9.05 -2.20 -15.22
CA PHE A 194 -8.33 -3.22 -14.48
C PHE A 194 -6.85 -3.22 -14.90
N LEU A 195 -5.95 -3.04 -13.93
CA LEU A 195 -4.51 -3.21 -14.13
C LEU A 195 -4.14 -4.70 -14.18
N GLN A 196 -4.73 -5.47 -13.28
CA GLN A 196 -4.55 -6.91 -13.21
C GLN A 196 -5.83 -7.59 -12.73
N ARG A 197 -6.12 -8.77 -13.28
CA ARG A 197 -7.14 -9.70 -12.78
C ARG A 197 -6.56 -11.10 -12.75
N ARG A 198 -6.88 -11.86 -11.72
CA ARG A 198 -6.41 -13.24 -11.56
C ARG A 198 -7.51 -14.11 -10.96
N TYR A 199 -7.84 -15.17 -11.67
CA TYR A 199 -8.70 -16.26 -11.24
C TYR A 199 -7.83 -17.48 -11.04
N MET A 200 -7.93 -18.13 -9.89
CA MET A 200 -7.24 -19.38 -9.60
C MET A 200 -8.25 -20.36 -9.05
N ALA A 201 -8.20 -21.60 -9.50
CA ALA A 201 -8.95 -22.71 -8.95
C ALA A 201 -7.98 -23.85 -8.65
N PHE A 202 -8.24 -24.61 -7.59
CA PHE A 202 -7.42 -25.77 -7.24
C PHE A 202 -8.27 -26.92 -6.71
N TYR A 203 -7.74 -28.13 -6.93
CA TYR A 203 -8.23 -29.38 -6.40
C TYR A 203 -7.06 -30.15 -5.78
N ASN A 204 -7.19 -30.52 -4.50
CA ASN A 204 -6.19 -31.28 -3.77
C ASN A 204 -6.75 -32.66 -3.42
N ALA A 205 -6.08 -33.72 -3.85
CA ALA A 205 -6.26 -35.10 -3.39
C ALA A 205 -5.17 -35.47 -2.38
N GLN A 206 -5.21 -36.71 -1.87
CA GLN A 206 -4.24 -37.19 -0.87
C GLN A 206 -2.81 -37.30 -1.42
N CYS A 207 -2.65 -37.62 -2.70
CA CYS A 207 -1.34 -37.85 -3.34
C CYS A 207 -0.93 -36.76 -4.34
N CYS A 208 -1.86 -35.91 -4.78
CA CYS A 208 -1.61 -34.90 -5.80
C CYS A 208 -2.55 -33.70 -5.69
N GLY A 209 -2.16 -32.58 -6.28
CA GLY A 209 -2.98 -31.40 -6.46
C GLY A 209 -2.90 -30.87 -7.90
N VAL A 210 -3.98 -30.25 -8.36
CA VAL A 210 -4.04 -29.58 -9.66
C VAL A 210 -4.55 -28.18 -9.42
N SER A 211 -3.89 -27.18 -10.00
CA SER A 211 -4.40 -25.81 -10.01
C SER A 211 -4.36 -25.21 -11.41
N MET A 212 -5.38 -24.42 -11.68
CA MET A 212 -5.56 -23.67 -12.91
C MET A 212 -5.59 -22.19 -12.57
N GLU A 213 -4.92 -21.37 -13.37
CA GLU A 213 -4.87 -19.93 -13.19
C GLU A 213 -5.12 -19.23 -14.51
N TRP A 214 -6.02 -18.26 -14.51
CA TRP A 214 -6.22 -17.31 -15.57
C TRP A 214 -5.88 -15.92 -15.07
N GLN A 215 -4.87 -15.28 -15.66
CA GLN A 215 -4.46 -13.93 -15.30
C GLN A 215 -4.44 -13.01 -16.51
N THR A 216 -4.82 -11.75 -16.30
CA THR A 216 -4.76 -10.71 -17.33
C THR A 216 -4.06 -9.49 -16.78
N PHE A 217 -3.11 -8.94 -17.54
CA PHE A 217 -2.44 -7.67 -17.24
C PHE A 217 -2.82 -6.64 -18.29
N ASN A 218 -3.16 -5.44 -17.84
CA ASN A 218 -3.27 -4.29 -18.71
C ASN A 218 -1.88 -3.63 -18.80
N LEU A 219 -1.35 -3.55 -20.01
CA LEU A 219 -0.02 -3.00 -20.31
C LEU A 219 -0.11 -1.61 -20.95
N GLN A 220 -1.31 -1.02 -20.97
CA GLN A 220 -1.57 0.33 -21.44
C GLN A 220 -0.68 1.33 -20.67
N GLY A 221 0.13 2.08 -21.41
CA GLY A 221 1.26 2.84 -20.88
C GLY A 221 2.59 2.23 -21.34
N SER A 222 3.19 1.35 -20.53
CA SER A 222 4.56 0.83 -20.72
C SER A 222 4.81 0.13 -22.06
N TYR A 223 3.78 -0.49 -22.67
CA TYR A 223 3.91 -1.19 -23.95
C TYR A 223 2.84 -0.79 -24.98
N ALA A 224 2.04 0.23 -24.69
CA ALA A 224 0.98 0.70 -25.58
C ALA A 224 1.53 1.15 -26.96
N GLY A 225 2.75 1.70 -26.99
CA GLY A 225 3.45 2.08 -28.23
C GLY A 225 3.84 0.89 -29.12
N PHE A 226 3.83 -0.34 -28.60
CA PHE A 226 4.13 -1.57 -29.35
C PHE A 226 2.86 -2.36 -29.74
N GLY A 227 1.67 -1.78 -29.52
CA GLY A 227 0.39 -2.39 -29.90
C GLY A 227 -0.13 -3.48 -28.96
N ILE A 228 0.57 -3.76 -27.84
CA ILE A 228 0.13 -4.73 -26.84
C ILE A 228 -0.58 -3.98 -25.71
N GLN A 229 -1.90 -3.98 -25.74
CA GLN A 229 -2.72 -3.32 -24.71
C GLN A 229 -2.99 -4.25 -23.53
N GLN A 230 -3.11 -5.56 -23.78
CA GLN A 230 -3.47 -6.54 -22.76
C GLN A 230 -2.71 -7.85 -22.97
N ASP A 231 -2.14 -8.39 -21.90
CA ASP A 231 -1.58 -9.73 -21.84
C ASP A 231 -2.54 -10.64 -21.07
N ARG A 232 -2.77 -11.85 -21.58
CA ARG A 232 -3.64 -12.86 -20.98
C ARG A 232 -2.85 -14.15 -20.90
N ARG A 233 -2.78 -14.76 -19.72
CA ARG A 233 -2.03 -15.98 -19.48
C ARG A 233 -2.92 -17.00 -18.81
N PHE A 234 -2.80 -18.24 -19.27
CA PHE A 234 -3.41 -19.40 -18.66
C PHE A 234 -2.31 -20.34 -18.20
N ASN A 235 -2.34 -20.74 -16.93
CA ASN A 235 -1.36 -21.63 -16.34
C ASN A 235 -2.06 -22.84 -15.72
N ILE A 236 -1.46 -24.02 -15.88
CA ILE A 236 -1.85 -25.24 -15.18
C ILE A 236 -0.62 -25.75 -14.43
N SER A 237 -0.78 -26.11 -13.17
CA SER A 237 0.27 -26.76 -12.38
C SER A 237 -0.26 -28.00 -11.68
N VAL A 238 0.58 -29.04 -11.65
CA VAL A 238 0.30 -30.30 -10.95
C VAL A 238 1.33 -30.46 -9.84
N THR A 239 0.88 -30.80 -8.65
CA THR A 239 1.72 -31.05 -7.48
C THR A 239 1.59 -32.50 -7.06
N LEU A 240 2.70 -33.14 -6.69
CA LEU A 240 2.75 -34.52 -6.20
C LEU A 240 3.34 -34.52 -4.79
N ALA A 241 2.66 -35.20 -3.86
CA ALA A 241 3.12 -35.29 -2.49
C ALA A 241 4.52 -35.94 -2.42
N GLY A 242 5.47 -35.26 -1.77
CA GLY A 242 6.84 -35.75 -1.60
C GLY A 242 7.77 -35.62 -2.82
N ILE A 243 7.28 -35.17 -3.98
CA ILE A 243 8.09 -35.00 -5.21
C ILE A 243 8.24 -33.50 -5.57
N GLY A 244 7.20 -32.69 -5.32
CA GLY A 244 7.21 -31.26 -5.60
C GLY A 244 6.15 -30.83 -6.61
N ALA A 245 6.27 -29.60 -7.11
CA ALA A 245 5.35 -29.00 -8.07
C ALA A 245 5.99 -28.97 -9.46
N VAL A 246 5.23 -29.37 -10.49
CA VAL A 246 5.59 -29.13 -11.89
C VAL A 246 4.77 -27.93 -12.37
N PRO A 247 5.37 -26.73 -12.49
CA PRO A 247 4.69 -25.57 -13.05
C PRO A 247 4.60 -25.68 -14.58
N ASN A 248 3.45 -25.28 -15.13
CA ASN A 248 3.27 -24.87 -16.51
C ASN A 248 3.64 -25.88 -17.60
N PHE A 249 2.69 -26.76 -17.95
CA PHE A 249 2.82 -27.67 -19.10
C PHE A 249 2.72 -26.99 -20.48
N PHE A 250 2.16 -25.77 -20.58
CA PHE A 250 1.78 -25.17 -21.87
C PHE A 250 2.44 -23.82 -22.19
N GLY A 251 3.36 -23.34 -21.35
CA GLY A 251 3.88 -21.97 -21.47
C GLY A 251 2.79 -20.92 -21.22
N ALA A 252 3.18 -19.69 -20.91
CA ALA A 252 2.23 -18.59 -20.87
C ALA A 252 1.66 -18.41 -22.29
N LEU A 253 0.44 -18.89 -22.53
CA LEU A 253 -0.27 -18.66 -23.80
C LEU A 253 -0.66 -17.18 -23.88
N SER A 254 0.31 -16.30 -24.20
CA SER A 254 0.07 -14.88 -24.45
C SER A 254 -0.67 -14.73 -25.77
N GLY A 255 -1.90 -14.21 -25.73
CA GLY A 255 -2.71 -13.96 -26.91
C GLY A 255 -2.10 -12.85 -27.78
N GLN A 256 -1.68 -13.21 -28.99
CA GLN A 256 -1.47 -12.24 -30.08
C GLN A 256 -2.86 -11.74 -30.51
N GLN A 257 -3.10 -10.44 -30.37
CA GLN A 257 -4.38 -9.85 -30.76
C GLN A 257 -4.42 -9.75 -32.29
N ASP A 258 -5.42 -10.39 -32.91
CA ASP A 258 -5.69 -10.30 -34.34
C ASP A 258 -5.74 -8.83 -34.78
N ARG A 259 -4.89 -8.47 -35.74
CA ARG A 259 -5.03 -7.22 -36.50
C ARG A 259 -6.27 -7.37 -37.38
N ARG A 260 -7.34 -6.66 -37.04
CA ARG A 260 -8.37 -6.23 -38.01
C ARG A 260 -8.35 -4.72 -38.08
#